data_AF-A0AAD7NGB8-F1
#
_entry.id   AF-A0AAD7NGB8-F1
#
_cell.length_a   1.000
_cell.length_b   1.000
_cell.length_c   1.000
_cell.angle_alpha   90.00
_cell.angle_beta   90.00
_cell.angle_gamma   90.00
#
_symmetry.space_group_name_H-M   'P 1'
#
loop_
_entity.id
_entity.type
_entity.pdbx_description
1 polymer ?
#
loop_
_entity_poly.entity_id
_entity_poly.type
_entity_poly.pdbx_seq_one_letter_code
_entity_poly.pdbx_strand_id
1 'polypeptide(L)'
;MERTMIFHYAPGKLTQNVNLMLTFQPPTNKQLSTTQNLVAWKVIPMHAQPGSGAMNTASVTYTGRLAFGSSQDDVGNVILGASTVEMKVGDYIELEWDNGSAVWGIPSKDASLGKIIKAKNDTPYKQNISVGTLQKTGGFDVYSPSFLWKVGSTLYAEGDFHPTLKSYVNLGYVQNEFITADIASDLLQQWNLTELEPITNWTFTEAANGSFSITPMNSLAMFKASSFAPAAPQEPDINVASTLNWDESVPRQVVSGVFADISSTLAAKGVTYHEEHYVRQGPPPQMHRQPEGSDLRGAL
;
A
#
# COMPACT_ATOMS: atom_id res chain seq x y z
N MET A 1 1.52 -14.75 4.04
CA MET A 1 0.89 -14.87 2.71
C MET A 1 0.47 -13.49 2.32
N GLU A 2 1.09 -12.92 1.28
CA GLU A 2 0.81 -11.54 0.88
C GLU A 2 -0.30 -11.50 -0.18
N ARG A 3 -1.24 -10.56 -0.03
CA ARG A 3 -2.37 -10.34 -0.93
C ARG A 3 -2.55 -8.85 -1.17
N THR A 4 -2.50 -8.44 -2.42
CA THR A 4 -2.69 -7.06 -2.83
C THR A 4 -3.97 -6.92 -3.64
N MET A 5 -4.84 -6.02 -3.21
CA MET A 5 -6.06 -5.66 -3.92
C MET A 5 -5.86 -4.27 -4.50
N ILE A 6 -6.08 -4.12 -5.80
CA ILE A 6 -6.00 -2.86 -6.52
C ILE A 6 -7.42 -2.46 -6.92
N PHE A 7 -7.88 -1.35 -6.39
CA PHE A 7 -9.17 -0.74 -6.70
C PHE A 7 -8.98 0.34 -7.74
N HIS A 8 -9.72 0.22 -8.82
CA HIS A 8 -9.75 1.14 -9.93
C HIS A 8 -11.07 1.92 -9.90
N TYR A 9 -10.99 3.24 -10.05
CA TYR A 9 -12.17 4.10 -10.07
C TYR A 9 -11.94 5.29 -11.00
N ALA A 10 -12.99 5.72 -11.70
CA ALA A 10 -12.88 6.82 -12.63
C ALA A 10 -13.28 8.15 -11.95
N PRO A 11 -12.35 9.10 -11.73
CA PRO A 11 -12.69 10.47 -11.35
C PRO A 11 -13.70 11.07 -12.35
N GLY A 12 -14.72 11.79 -11.85
CA GLY A 12 -15.84 12.31 -12.62
C GLY A 12 -16.94 11.30 -12.97
N LYS A 13 -16.81 10.02 -12.56
CA LYS A 13 -17.92 9.04 -12.53
C LYS A 13 -18.54 8.89 -11.15
N LEU A 14 -17.86 9.40 -10.13
CA LEU A 14 -18.44 9.58 -8.80
C LEU A 14 -19.11 10.95 -8.73
N THR A 15 -20.27 11.04 -8.10
CA THR A 15 -21.01 12.28 -7.90
C THR A 15 -20.52 13.07 -6.69
N GLN A 16 -19.84 12.38 -5.76
CA GLN A 16 -19.31 12.94 -4.52
C GLN A 16 -18.08 12.17 -4.03
N ASN A 17 -17.28 12.80 -3.18
CA ASN A 17 -16.17 12.12 -2.51
C ASN A 17 -16.75 11.07 -1.56
N VAL A 18 -16.19 9.87 -1.59
CA VAL A 18 -16.61 8.77 -0.71
C VAL A 18 -15.39 8.05 -0.14
N ASN A 19 -15.57 7.38 0.99
CA ASN A 19 -14.55 6.51 1.56
C ASN A 19 -14.96 5.04 1.38
N LEU A 20 -14.12 4.27 0.71
CA LEU A 20 -14.22 2.82 0.70
C LEU A 20 -13.61 2.29 2.00
N MET A 21 -14.46 1.80 2.90
CA MET A 21 -14.06 1.19 4.16
C MET A 21 -13.88 -0.31 3.98
N LEU A 22 -12.75 -0.83 4.44
CA LEU A 22 -12.46 -2.25 4.45
C LEU A 22 -12.37 -2.73 5.90
N THR A 23 -13.19 -3.70 6.27
CA THR A 23 -13.31 -4.22 7.64
C THR A 23 -13.16 -5.73 7.64
N PHE A 24 -12.49 -6.29 8.64
CA PHE A 24 -12.51 -7.74 8.82
C PHE A 24 -13.83 -8.20 9.44
N GLN A 25 -14.31 -9.35 8.99
CA GLN A 25 -15.43 -10.07 9.61
C GLN A 25 -15.08 -10.37 11.07
N PRO A 26 -15.91 -9.95 12.05
CA PRO A 26 -15.72 -10.33 13.44
C PRO A 26 -15.72 -11.85 13.62
N PRO A 27 -15.01 -12.38 14.64
CA PRO A 27 -15.08 -13.78 15.02
C PRO A 27 -16.53 -14.25 15.22
N THR A 28 -16.84 -15.47 14.78
CA THR A 28 -18.20 -16.05 14.90
C THR A 28 -18.63 -16.29 16.35
N ASN A 29 -17.67 -16.36 17.29
CA ASN A 29 -17.97 -16.57 18.70
C ASN A 29 -18.59 -15.31 19.31
N LYS A 30 -19.91 -15.33 19.52
CA LYS A 30 -20.69 -14.22 20.11
C LYS A 30 -20.19 -13.74 21.48
N GLN A 31 -19.52 -14.60 22.26
CA GLN A 31 -18.95 -14.17 23.56
C GLN A 31 -17.72 -13.27 23.38
N LEU A 32 -16.99 -13.42 22.27
CA LEU A 32 -15.88 -12.54 21.92
C LEU A 32 -16.34 -11.19 21.35
N SER A 33 -17.61 -11.07 20.95
CA SER A 33 -18.13 -9.93 20.19
C SER A 33 -18.91 -8.88 21.01
N THR A 34 -19.35 -9.16 22.24
CA THR A 34 -20.23 -8.23 22.99
C THR A 34 -19.52 -7.01 23.53
N THR A 35 -18.19 -7.05 23.65
CA THR A 35 -17.34 -5.91 24.08
C THR A 35 -16.27 -5.56 23.04
N GLN A 36 -16.39 -6.12 21.84
CA GLN A 36 -15.48 -5.91 20.73
C GLN A 36 -15.99 -4.78 19.85
N ASN A 37 -15.19 -3.74 19.67
CA ASN A 37 -15.47 -2.69 18.70
C ASN A 37 -14.77 -3.03 17.39
N LEU A 38 -15.51 -2.92 16.29
CA LEU A 38 -14.97 -3.04 14.94
C LEU A 38 -14.24 -1.74 14.57
N VAL A 39 -13.08 -1.88 13.94
CA VAL A 39 -12.30 -0.77 13.38
C VAL A 39 -12.14 -1.02 11.88
N ALA A 40 -12.25 0.04 11.08
CA ALA A 40 -11.91 -0.09 9.66
C ALA A 40 -10.41 -0.36 9.54
N TRP A 41 -10.07 -1.52 8.96
CA TRP A 41 -8.69 -1.91 8.74
C TRP A 41 -7.99 -0.97 7.77
N LYS A 42 -8.70 -0.57 6.69
CA LYS A 42 -8.26 0.45 5.74
C LYS A 42 -9.43 1.33 5.33
N VAL A 43 -9.13 2.60 5.08
CA VAL A 43 -10.06 3.57 4.50
C VAL A 43 -9.39 4.14 3.27
N ILE A 44 -10.04 4.00 2.12
CA ILE A 44 -9.51 4.48 0.85
C ILE A 44 -10.39 5.66 0.40
N PRO A 45 -9.87 6.89 0.39
CA PRO A 45 -10.60 8.03 -0.14
C PRO A 45 -10.71 7.91 -1.66
N MET A 46 -11.94 7.98 -2.16
CA MET A 46 -12.28 7.94 -3.58
C MET A 46 -12.79 9.32 -3.97
N HIS A 47 -11.95 10.08 -4.69
CA HIS A 47 -12.26 11.47 -5.03
C HIS A 47 -13.10 11.58 -6.31
N ALA A 48 -14.15 12.38 -6.27
CA ALA A 48 -15.05 12.66 -7.40
C ALA A 48 -14.51 13.68 -8.41
N GLN A 49 -13.24 14.10 -8.29
CA GLN A 49 -12.69 15.24 -9.03
C GLN A 49 -13.00 15.20 -10.54
N PRO A 50 -13.40 16.35 -11.14
CA PRO A 50 -13.59 16.45 -12.58
C PRO A 50 -12.25 16.49 -13.34
N GLY A 51 -12.12 15.68 -14.39
CA GLY A 51 -10.91 15.57 -15.25
C GLY A 51 -9.93 14.52 -14.72
N SER A 52 -9.36 13.60 -15.50
CA SER A 52 -8.82 13.62 -16.87
C SER A 52 -9.38 12.50 -17.76
N GLY A 53 -10.46 11.84 -17.32
CA GLY A 53 -10.95 10.58 -17.91
C GLY A 53 -10.02 9.37 -17.65
N ALA A 54 -8.84 9.59 -17.06
CA ALA A 54 -7.95 8.52 -16.63
C ALA A 54 -8.49 7.86 -15.36
N MET A 55 -8.32 6.54 -15.27
CA MET A 55 -8.74 5.74 -14.12
C MET A 55 -7.71 5.91 -12.99
N ASN A 56 -8.19 6.29 -11.80
CA ASN A 56 -7.38 6.32 -10.59
C ASN A 56 -7.26 4.92 -10.00
N THR A 57 -6.18 4.69 -9.27
CA THR A 57 -5.94 3.43 -8.57
C THR A 57 -5.63 3.67 -7.10
N ALA A 58 -6.07 2.74 -6.26
CA ALA A 58 -5.69 2.64 -4.87
C ALA A 58 -5.41 1.18 -4.55
N SER A 59 -4.39 0.90 -3.75
CA SER A 59 -4.04 -0.46 -3.38
C SER A 59 -4.01 -0.65 -1.87
N VAL A 60 -4.35 -1.87 -1.45
CA VAL A 60 -4.19 -2.34 -0.07
C VAL A 60 -3.51 -3.70 -0.09
N THR A 61 -2.61 -3.90 0.87
CA THR A 61 -1.85 -5.15 0.98
C THR A 61 -2.07 -5.77 2.36
N TYR A 62 -2.45 -7.04 2.35
CA TYR A 62 -2.58 -7.89 3.53
C TYR A 62 -1.42 -8.89 3.55
N THR A 63 -0.68 -8.98 4.65
CA THR A 63 0.52 -9.84 4.78
C THR A 63 0.25 -11.14 5.55
N GLY A 64 -0.87 -11.21 6.27
CA GLY A 64 -1.17 -12.28 7.22
C GLY A 64 -0.36 -12.25 8.52
N ARG A 65 0.43 -11.20 8.76
CA ARG A 65 1.14 -11.01 10.04
C ARG A 65 0.18 -10.38 11.03
N LEU A 66 -0.09 -11.07 12.13
CA LEU A 66 -1.01 -10.62 13.17
C LEU A 66 -0.23 -9.96 14.30
N ALA A 67 -0.87 -9.04 15.01
CA ALA A 67 -0.29 -8.45 16.21
C ALA A 67 -1.37 -8.01 17.19
N PHE A 68 -1.01 -8.04 18.47
CA PHE A 68 -1.72 -7.26 19.49
C PHE A 68 -1.10 -5.86 19.57
N GLY A 69 -1.96 -4.87 19.82
CA GLY A 69 -1.58 -3.50 20.14
C GLY A 69 -2.20 -3.09 21.47
N SER A 70 -1.48 -2.30 22.25
CA SER A 70 -2.04 -1.59 23.39
C SER A 70 -2.27 -0.14 22.98
N SER A 71 -3.52 0.32 23.06
CA SER A 71 -3.89 1.68 22.65
C SER A 71 -4.18 2.54 23.87
N GLN A 72 -3.87 3.82 23.79
CA GLN A 72 -4.42 4.80 24.71
C GLN A 72 -5.72 5.31 24.07
N ASP A 73 -6.82 5.32 24.82
CA ASP A 73 -8.02 5.99 24.33
C ASP A 73 -7.78 7.49 24.43
N ASP A 74 -8.00 8.21 23.32
CA ASP A 74 -8.29 9.65 23.38
C ASP A 74 -9.62 9.89 22.67
N VAL A 75 -10.61 10.31 23.45
CA VAL A 75 -11.93 10.83 23.05
C VAL A 75 -12.47 10.25 21.72
N GLY A 76 -12.77 8.94 21.69
CA GLY A 76 -13.47 8.29 20.57
C GLY A 76 -12.60 7.89 19.37
N ASN A 77 -11.30 8.19 19.41
CA ASN A 77 -10.33 7.72 18.42
C ASN A 77 -9.46 6.61 18.99
N VAL A 78 -9.14 5.62 18.16
CA VAL A 78 -8.06 4.67 18.47
C VAL A 78 -6.75 5.40 18.18
N ILE A 79 -6.07 5.87 19.23
CA ILE A 79 -4.66 6.23 19.07
C ILE A 79 -3.91 4.93 18.77
N LEU A 80 -3.42 4.83 17.53
CA LEU A 80 -2.60 3.70 17.09
C LEU A 80 -1.47 3.46 18.09
N GLY A 81 -1.40 2.21 18.56
CA GLY A 81 -0.94 1.84 19.90
C GLY A 81 0.41 2.40 20.34
N ALA A 82 0.51 2.70 21.64
CA ALA A 82 1.75 3.05 22.30
C ALA A 82 2.77 1.89 22.24
N SER A 83 2.31 0.64 22.10
CA SER A 83 3.15 -0.53 21.83
C SER A 83 2.41 -1.65 21.09
N THR A 84 3.14 -2.44 20.29
CA THR A 84 2.61 -3.57 19.51
C THR A 84 3.54 -4.78 19.59
N VAL A 85 2.96 -5.99 19.51
CA VAL A 85 3.70 -7.25 19.51
C VAL A 85 3.16 -8.21 18.44
N GLU A 86 4.06 -8.71 17.59
CA GLU A 86 3.70 -9.69 16.55
C GLU A 86 3.33 -11.04 17.18
N MET A 87 2.26 -11.64 16.66
CA MET A 87 1.69 -12.89 17.13
C MET A 87 1.60 -13.89 15.99
N LYS A 88 1.83 -15.16 16.30
CA LYS A 88 1.50 -16.31 15.44
C LYS A 88 0.30 -17.03 16.00
N VAL A 89 -0.44 -17.70 15.13
CA VAL A 89 -1.56 -18.57 15.54
C VAL A 89 -1.10 -19.55 16.64
N GLY A 90 -1.92 -19.68 17.69
CA GLY A 90 -1.62 -20.47 18.88
C GLY A 90 -0.68 -19.80 19.88
N ASP A 91 -0.33 -18.53 19.70
CA ASP A 91 0.44 -17.77 20.68
C ASP A 91 -0.43 -17.21 21.80
N TYR A 92 0.15 -17.22 23.01
CA TYR A 92 -0.30 -16.58 24.23
C TYR A 92 0.69 -15.48 24.63
N ILE A 93 0.18 -14.36 25.12
CA ILE A 93 1.00 -13.25 25.63
C ILE A 93 0.33 -12.56 26.82
N GLU A 94 1.12 -11.91 27.65
CA GLU A 94 0.66 -11.06 28.75
C GLU A 94 1.04 -9.61 28.49
N LEU A 95 0.12 -8.69 28.79
CA LEU A 95 0.38 -7.27 28.91
C LEU A 95 0.63 -6.97 30.38
N GLU A 96 1.87 -6.69 30.73
CA GLU A 96 2.32 -6.52 32.10
C GLU A 96 2.43 -5.03 32.46
N TRP A 97 2.44 -4.73 33.75
CA TRP A 97 2.68 -3.37 34.24
C TRP A 97 4.13 -3.23 34.71
N ASP A 98 4.95 -2.55 33.93
CA ASP A 98 6.36 -2.32 34.24
C ASP A 98 6.70 -0.84 34.19
N ASN A 99 7.41 -0.36 35.23
CA ASN A 99 7.88 1.02 35.35
C ASN A 99 6.83 2.11 35.05
N GLY A 100 5.58 1.86 35.44
CA GLY A 100 4.47 2.81 35.27
C GLY A 100 3.83 2.83 33.87
N SER A 101 4.13 1.84 33.01
CA SER A 101 3.48 1.70 31.72
C SER A 101 3.14 0.24 31.39
N ALA A 102 2.24 0.04 30.44
CA ALA A 102 1.84 -1.29 29.99
C ALA A 102 2.83 -1.81 28.92
N VAL A 103 3.43 -2.97 29.17
CA VAL A 103 4.49 -3.55 28.32
C VAL A 103 4.10 -4.95 27.91
N TRP A 104 4.26 -5.26 26.62
CA TRP A 104 4.03 -6.60 26.11
C TRP A 104 5.17 -7.53 26.53
N GLY A 105 4.82 -8.70 27.08
CA GLY A 105 5.76 -9.78 27.33
C GLY A 105 6.26 -10.44 26.04
N ILE A 106 6.88 -11.61 26.19
CA ILE A 106 7.34 -12.42 25.04
C ILE A 106 6.24 -13.42 24.66
N PRO A 107 5.79 -13.48 23.39
CA PRO A 107 4.82 -14.47 22.97
C PRO A 107 5.32 -15.89 23.24
N SER A 108 4.44 -16.72 23.80
CA SER A 108 4.70 -18.13 24.09
C SER A 108 3.66 -19.01 23.41
N LYS A 109 3.97 -20.30 23.20
CA LYS A 109 3.04 -21.23 22.58
C LYS A 109 2.10 -21.85 23.61
N ASP A 110 0.81 -21.82 23.32
CA ASP A 110 -0.22 -22.54 24.07
C ASP A 110 -1.01 -23.45 23.12
N ALA A 111 -0.76 -24.75 23.24
CA ALA A 111 -1.39 -25.76 22.39
C ALA A 111 -2.92 -25.84 22.56
N SER A 112 -3.46 -25.37 23.69
CA SER A 112 -4.91 -25.38 23.94
C SER A 112 -5.67 -24.36 23.10
N LEU A 113 -4.99 -23.34 22.56
CA LEU A 113 -5.62 -22.27 21.78
C LEU A 113 -6.01 -22.70 20.36
N GLY A 114 -5.41 -23.76 19.81
CA GLY A 114 -5.67 -24.20 18.45
C GLY A 114 -5.39 -23.11 17.41
N LYS A 115 -6.45 -22.49 16.88
CA LYS A 115 -6.36 -21.42 15.85
C LYS A 115 -6.42 -20.00 16.40
N ILE A 116 -6.55 -19.84 17.71
CA ILE A 116 -6.74 -18.56 18.38
C ILE A 116 -5.39 -17.98 18.78
N ILE A 117 -5.29 -16.65 18.84
CA ILE A 117 -4.24 -15.94 19.60
C ILE A 117 -4.87 -15.28 20.82
N LYS A 118 -4.14 -15.25 21.93
CA LYS A 118 -4.67 -14.79 23.22
C LYS A 118 -3.73 -13.83 23.91
N ALA A 119 -4.28 -12.73 24.39
CA ALA A 119 -3.57 -11.75 25.22
C ALA A 119 -4.28 -11.62 26.57
N LYS A 120 -3.54 -11.78 27.67
CA LYS A 120 -4.02 -11.47 29.01
C LYS A 120 -3.66 -10.03 29.36
N ASN A 121 -4.61 -9.28 29.90
CA ASN A 121 -4.29 -8.02 30.57
C ASN A 121 -3.84 -8.34 32.01
N ASP A 122 -2.53 -8.42 32.24
CA ASP A 122 -1.95 -8.63 33.58
C ASP A 122 -1.57 -7.31 34.27
N THR A 123 -2.10 -6.18 33.78
CA THR A 123 -1.95 -4.89 34.45
C THR A 123 -3.01 -4.74 35.56
N PRO A 124 -2.78 -3.85 36.56
CA PRO A 124 -3.78 -3.59 37.60
C PRO A 124 -5.00 -2.79 37.11
N TYR A 125 -5.00 -2.33 35.86
CA TYR A 125 -6.03 -1.46 35.30
C TYR A 125 -6.74 -2.10 34.10
N LYS A 126 -7.86 -1.52 33.67
CA LYS A 126 -8.45 -1.85 32.38
C LYS A 126 -7.56 -1.34 31.26
N GLN A 127 -7.33 -2.15 30.24
CA GLN A 127 -6.50 -1.79 29.09
C GLN A 127 -7.29 -1.89 27.79
N ASN A 128 -6.99 -1.02 26.84
CA ASN A 128 -7.45 -1.15 25.47
C ASN A 128 -6.47 -2.05 24.72
N ILE A 129 -6.92 -3.25 24.40
CA ILE A 129 -6.14 -4.22 23.63
C ILE A 129 -6.79 -4.32 22.26
N SER A 130 -6.02 -4.15 21.20
CA SER A 130 -6.47 -4.35 19.82
C SER A 130 -5.78 -5.55 19.20
N VAL A 131 -6.46 -6.20 18.25
CA VAL A 131 -5.81 -7.12 17.31
C VAL A 131 -5.91 -6.54 15.91
N GLY A 132 -4.87 -6.75 15.12
CA GLY A 132 -4.76 -6.22 13.78
C GLY A 132 -3.63 -6.87 13.00
N THR A 133 -3.23 -6.23 11.92
CA THR A 133 -2.20 -6.74 11.01
C THR A 133 -0.96 -5.86 10.99
N LEU A 134 0.20 -6.45 10.75
CA LEU A 134 1.47 -5.74 10.51
C LEU A 134 1.83 -5.72 9.03
N GLN A 135 2.23 -4.55 8.53
CA GLN A 135 2.75 -4.39 7.18
C GLN A 135 4.10 -3.66 7.21
N LYS A 136 5.08 -4.15 6.44
CA LYS A 136 6.34 -3.41 6.28
C LYS A 136 6.16 -2.22 5.35
N THR A 137 6.48 -1.03 5.85
CA THR A 137 6.49 0.22 5.07
C THR A 137 7.77 0.97 5.38
N GLY A 138 8.60 1.26 4.37
CA GLY A 138 9.86 1.97 4.56
C GLY A 138 10.85 1.24 5.49
N GLY A 139 10.78 -0.08 5.58
CA GLY A 139 11.62 -0.91 6.46
C GLY A 139 11.07 -1.10 7.89
N PHE A 140 10.03 -0.37 8.28
CA PHE A 140 9.41 -0.46 9.60
C PHE A 140 8.09 -1.21 9.55
N ASP A 141 7.73 -1.86 10.65
CA ASP A 141 6.42 -2.48 10.80
C ASP A 141 5.37 -1.42 11.16
N VAL A 142 4.32 -1.34 10.35
CA VAL A 142 3.16 -0.48 10.55
C VAL A 142 1.99 -1.36 10.98
N TYR A 143 1.46 -1.06 12.15
CA TYR A 143 0.30 -1.75 12.71
C TYR A 143 -1.01 -1.11 12.23
N SER A 144 -1.98 -1.94 11.86
CA SER A 144 -3.34 -1.51 11.51
C SER A 144 -4.35 -2.35 12.30
N PRO A 145 -5.02 -1.78 13.33
CA PRO A 145 -6.00 -2.49 14.15
C PRO A 145 -7.22 -2.87 13.31
N SER A 146 -7.91 -3.92 13.74
CA SER A 146 -9.15 -4.38 13.11
C SER A 146 -10.25 -4.58 14.14
N PHE A 147 -9.86 -4.98 15.35
CA PHE A 147 -10.77 -5.11 16.48
C PHE A 147 -10.13 -4.53 17.74
N LEU A 148 -10.94 -3.92 18.60
CA LEU A 148 -10.52 -3.38 19.89
C LEU A 148 -11.42 -3.89 21.02
N TRP A 149 -10.82 -4.18 22.17
CA TRP A 149 -11.54 -4.51 23.41
C TRP A 149 -11.09 -3.60 24.56
N LYS A 150 -12.04 -3.31 25.46
CA LYS A 150 -11.74 -2.83 26.82
C LYS A 150 -11.62 -4.03 27.75
N VAL A 151 -10.39 -4.45 28.03
CA VAL A 151 -10.08 -5.68 28.76
C VAL A 151 -9.87 -5.37 30.23
N GLY A 152 -10.65 -6.02 31.11
CA GLY A 152 -10.48 -5.94 32.56
C GLY A 152 -9.12 -6.49 33.02
N SER A 153 -8.64 -6.04 34.18
CA SER A 153 -7.47 -6.66 34.82
C SER A 153 -7.70 -8.17 34.98
N THR A 154 -6.68 -8.96 34.68
CA THR A 154 -6.67 -10.44 34.65
C THR A 154 -7.57 -11.11 33.59
N LEU A 155 -8.30 -10.33 32.78
CA LEU A 155 -9.12 -10.85 31.69
C LEU A 155 -8.32 -10.96 30.38
N TYR A 156 -8.96 -11.55 29.37
CA TYR A 156 -8.32 -11.87 28.10
C TYR A 156 -8.96 -11.14 26.93
N ALA A 157 -8.14 -10.79 25.94
CA ALA A 157 -8.58 -10.58 24.56
C ALA A 157 -8.19 -11.82 23.74
N GLU A 158 -9.13 -12.31 22.95
CA GLU A 158 -8.91 -13.46 22.08
C GLU A 158 -9.19 -13.06 20.62
N GLY A 159 -8.24 -13.35 19.74
CA GLY A 159 -8.36 -13.16 18.31
C GLY A 159 -8.49 -14.50 17.59
N ASP A 160 -9.65 -14.75 16.99
CA ASP A 160 -9.83 -15.80 15.98
C ASP A 160 -9.91 -15.12 14.61
N PHE A 161 -8.74 -14.96 13.97
CA PHE A 161 -8.62 -14.13 12.78
C PHE A 161 -8.84 -14.95 11.51
N HIS A 162 -10.07 -14.90 11.00
CA HIS A 162 -10.39 -15.32 9.63
C HIS A 162 -10.25 -14.11 8.74
N PRO A 163 -9.36 -14.12 7.72
CA PRO A 163 -9.11 -12.95 6.89
C PRO A 163 -10.21 -12.79 5.83
N THR A 164 -11.47 -12.80 6.26
CA THR A 164 -12.62 -12.43 5.45
C THR A 164 -12.79 -10.93 5.54
N LEU A 165 -12.54 -10.25 4.42
CA LEU A 165 -12.64 -8.80 4.32
C LEU A 165 -13.99 -8.41 3.73
N LYS A 166 -14.62 -7.40 4.30
CA LYS A 166 -15.87 -6.80 3.84
C LYS A 166 -15.63 -5.35 3.44
N SER A 167 -16.38 -4.90 2.44
CA SER A 167 -16.32 -3.52 1.95
C SER A 167 -17.64 -2.79 2.10
N TYR A 168 -17.52 -1.53 2.45
CA TYR A 168 -18.62 -0.61 2.63
C TYR A 168 -18.24 0.77 2.13
N VAL A 169 -19.22 1.61 1.84
CA VAL A 169 -19.03 3.03 1.57
C VAL A 169 -19.52 3.85 2.74
N ASN A 170 -18.72 4.84 3.11
CA ASN A 170 -19.09 5.84 4.10
C ASN A 170 -18.68 7.22 3.59
N LEU A 171 -19.51 8.23 3.85
CA LEU A 171 -19.30 9.60 3.36
C LEU A 171 -18.45 10.46 4.30
N GLY A 172 -18.26 10.06 5.56
CA GLY A 172 -17.63 10.89 6.58
C GLY A 172 -16.71 10.17 7.56
N TYR A 173 -16.54 8.85 7.45
CA TYR A 173 -15.70 8.08 8.37
C TYR A 173 -14.22 8.45 8.24
N VAL A 174 -13.57 8.72 9.37
CA VAL A 174 -12.13 8.98 9.45
C VAL A 174 -11.40 7.71 9.88
N GLN A 175 -10.26 7.42 9.25
CA GLN A 175 -9.47 6.25 9.60
C GLN A 175 -9.07 6.24 11.08
N ASN A 176 -9.19 5.08 11.73
CA ASN A 176 -8.95 4.83 13.16
C ASN A 176 -10.04 5.33 14.13
N GLU A 177 -11.17 5.83 13.62
CA GLU A 177 -12.37 5.99 14.45
C GLU A 177 -12.99 4.63 14.77
N PHE A 178 -13.67 4.51 15.91
CA PHE A 178 -14.55 3.35 16.09
C PHE A 178 -15.65 3.37 15.03
N ILE A 179 -16.01 2.19 14.52
CA ILE A 179 -17.25 2.06 13.77
C ILE A 179 -18.39 2.06 14.79
N THR A 180 -18.71 3.26 15.32
CA THR A 180 -19.82 3.51 16.24
C THR A 180 -21.06 4.03 15.53
N ALA A 181 -20.89 4.55 14.31
CA ALA A 181 -21.99 5.03 13.49
C ALA A 181 -22.46 3.93 12.53
N ASP A 182 -23.74 4.00 12.15
CA ASP A 182 -24.32 3.15 11.13
C ASP A 182 -23.48 3.22 9.85
N ILE A 183 -23.04 2.05 9.39
CA ILE A 183 -22.43 1.93 8.08
C ILE A 183 -23.52 2.32 7.07
N ALA A 184 -23.36 3.49 6.45
CA ALA A 184 -24.41 4.12 5.64
C ALA A 184 -24.76 3.35 4.34
N SER A 185 -24.00 2.31 4.00
CA SER A 185 -24.23 1.49 2.81
C SER A 185 -24.43 0.02 3.16
N ASP A 186 -25.15 -0.68 2.28
CA ASP A 186 -25.13 -2.13 2.25
C ASP A 186 -23.70 -2.66 2.00
N LEU A 187 -23.51 -3.94 2.33
CA LEU A 187 -22.27 -4.66 2.01
C LEU A 187 -22.07 -4.66 0.50
N LEU A 188 -20.96 -4.07 0.03
CA LEU A 188 -20.65 -4.03 -1.40
C LEU A 188 -20.07 -5.34 -1.89
N GLN A 189 -19.08 -5.85 -1.17
CA GLN A 189 -18.36 -7.07 -1.53
C GLN A 189 -17.70 -7.70 -0.30
N GLN A 190 -17.57 -9.01 -0.34
CA GLN A 190 -16.83 -9.82 0.63
C GLN A 190 -15.76 -10.65 -0.08
N TRP A 191 -14.59 -10.78 0.55
CA TRP A 191 -13.48 -11.59 0.04
C TRP A 191 -12.90 -12.46 1.13
N ASN A 192 -12.68 -13.75 0.83
CA ASN A 192 -11.77 -14.56 1.63
C ASN A 192 -10.35 -14.34 1.13
N LEU A 193 -9.51 -13.61 1.88
CA LEU A 193 -8.16 -13.27 1.42
C LEU A 193 -7.27 -14.51 1.28
N THR A 194 -7.59 -15.65 1.92
CA THR A 194 -6.83 -16.89 1.68
C THR A 194 -7.10 -17.53 0.32
N GLU A 195 -8.22 -17.20 -0.30
CA GLU A 195 -8.63 -17.77 -1.60
C GLU A 195 -8.35 -16.83 -2.77
N LEU A 196 -7.99 -15.58 -2.49
CA LEU A 196 -7.60 -14.64 -3.53
C LEU A 196 -6.24 -14.99 -4.14
N GLU A 197 -6.09 -14.67 -5.42
CA GLU A 197 -4.80 -14.58 -6.08
C GLU A 197 -3.88 -13.55 -5.40
N PRO A 198 -2.55 -13.66 -5.52
CA PRO A 198 -1.60 -12.73 -4.91
C PRO A 198 -1.90 -11.26 -5.21
N ILE A 199 -2.34 -10.96 -6.43
CA ILE A 199 -2.74 -9.62 -6.87
C ILE A 199 -4.10 -9.72 -7.55
N THR A 200 -5.06 -8.91 -7.13
CA THR A 200 -6.40 -8.84 -7.72
C THR A 200 -6.76 -7.40 -8.06
N ASN A 201 -7.56 -7.22 -9.11
CA ASN A 201 -7.97 -5.92 -9.61
C ASN A 201 -9.50 -5.81 -9.60
N TRP A 202 -9.99 -4.69 -9.10
CA TRP A 202 -11.39 -4.46 -8.82
C TRP A 202 -11.80 -3.10 -9.37
N THR A 203 -12.98 -3.00 -9.96
CA THR A 203 -13.54 -1.72 -10.40
C THR A 203 -14.57 -1.26 -9.38
N PHE A 204 -14.41 -0.06 -8.85
CA PHE A 204 -15.37 0.64 -8.00
C PHE A 204 -16.17 1.63 -8.84
N THR A 205 -17.49 1.54 -8.79
CA THR A 205 -18.40 2.38 -9.58
C THR A 205 -19.55 2.92 -8.74
N GLU A 206 -20.07 4.08 -9.14
CA GLU A 206 -21.33 4.64 -8.68
C GLU A 206 -22.34 4.60 -9.84
N ALA A 207 -23.52 4.06 -9.60
CA ALA A 207 -24.62 4.05 -10.56
C ALA A 207 -25.42 5.35 -10.50
N ALA A 208 -26.24 5.62 -11.53
CA ALA A 208 -27.02 6.86 -11.62
C ALA A 208 -28.02 7.07 -10.47
N ASN A 209 -28.41 6.01 -9.76
CA ASN A 209 -29.24 6.06 -8.56
C ASN A 209 -28.45 6.34 -7.26
N GLY A 210 -27.14 6.58 -7.34
CA GLY A 210 -26.25 6.79 -6.21
C GLY A 210 -25.79 5.50 -5.51
N SER A 211 -26.16 4.31 -6.00
CA SER A 211 -25.67 3.06 -5.41
C SER A 211 -24.24 2.76 -5.85
N PHE A 212 -23.42 2.26 -4.93
CA PHE A 212 -22.04 1.87 -5.21
C PHE A 212 -21.91 0.37 -5.47
N SER A 213 -20.91 -0.03 -6.25
CA SER A 213 -20.61 -1.45 -6.48
C SER A 213 -19.13 -1.70 -6.69
N ILE A 214 -18.69 -2.92 -6.38
CA ILE A 214 -17.34 -3.39 -6.66
C ILE A 214 -17.42 -4.67 -7.49
N THR A 215 -16.72 -4.70 -8.62
CA THR A 215 -16.71 -5.85 -9.53
C THR A 215 -15.29 -6.27 -9.90
N PRO A 216 -15.02 -7.58 -10.12
CA PRO A 216 -13.72 -8.01 -10.63
C PRO A 216 -13.42 -7.34 -11.97
N MET A 217 -12.19 -6.88 -12.15
CA MET A 217 -11.75 -6.40 -13.45
C MET A 217 -11.36 -7.60 -14.32
N ASN A 218 -12.19 -7.94 -15.30
CA ASN A 218 -11.91 -9.04 -16.22
C ASN A 218 -10.58 -8.78 -16.96
N SER A 219 -9.74 -9.81 -17.12
CA SER A 219 -8.41 -9.71 -17.75
C SER A 219 -8.43 -9.08 -19.15
N LEU A 220 -9.52 -9.26 -19.91
CA LEU A 220 -9.75 -8.61 -21.21
C LEU A 220 -9.83 -7.08 -21.13
N ALA A 221 -10.27 -6.51 -20.01
CA ALA A 221 -10.29 -5.05 -19.81
C ALA A 221 -8.89 -4.50 -19.49
N MET A 222 -8.01 -5.29 -18.87
CA MET A 222 -6.63 -4.89 -18.62
C MET A 222 -5.83 -4.73 -19.91
N PHE A 223 -6.03 -5.61 -20.90
CA PHE A 223 -5.39 -5.50 -22.21
C PHE A 223 -5.85 -4.26 -22.99
N LYS A 224 -7.11 -3.84 -22.81
CA LYS A 224 -7.63 -2.62 -23.46
C LYS A 224 -7.17 -1.33 -22.79
N ALA A 225 -6.98 -1.33 -21.46
CA ALA A 225 -6.50 -0.17 -20.72
C ALA A 225 -5.00 0.10 -20.93
N SER A 226 -4.19 -0.95 -21.18
CA SER A 226 -2.79 -0.82 -21.56
C SER A 226 -2.57 -0.55 -23.05
N SER A 227 -3.55 -0.87 -23.91
CA SER A 227 -3.57 -0.44 -25.31
C SER A 227 -4.15 0.97 -25.43
N PHE A 228 -3.42 1.98 -24.96
CA PHE A 228 -3.66 3.32 -25.49
C PHE A 228 -3.42 3.29 -27.00
N ALA A 229 -4.39 3.82 -27.73
CA ALA A 229 -4.43 3.90 -29.18
C ALA A 229 -3.10 4.40 -29.76
N PRO A 230 -2.64 3.89 -30.92
CA PRO A 230 -1.57 4.56 -31.65
C PRO A 230 -2.02 6.01 -31.85
N ALA A 231 -1.22 6.95 -31.38
CA ALA A 231 -1.40 8.36 -31.70
C ALA A 231 -1.54 8.45 -33.22
N ALA A 232 -2.62 9.09 -33.69
CA ALA A 232 -2.69 9.49 -35.09
C ALA A 232 -1.38 10.21 -35.45
N PRO A 233 -0.80 9.99 -36.64
CA PRO A 233 0.45 10.61 -37.01
C PRO A 233 0.21 12.12 -37.13
N GLN A 234 0.48 12.86 -36.06
CA GLN A 234 0.84 14.25 -36.17
C GLN A 234 2.34 14.27 -36.39
N GLU A 235 2.75 14.73 -37.57
CA GLU A 235 4.12 15.20 -37.78
C GLU A 235 4.42 16.30 -36.76
N PRO A 236 5.51 16.18 -35.99
CA PRO A 236 6.07 17.30 -35.28
C PRO A 236 7.49 17.56 -35.82
N ASP A 237 7.66 18.67 -36.53
CA ASP A 237 8.93 19.40 -36.47
C ASP A 237 9.09 19.87 -35.02
N ILE A 238 9.81 19.11 -34.20
CA ILE A 238 10.25 19.54 -32.87
C ILE A 238 11.76 19.40 -32.79
N ASN A 239 12.39 20.57 -32.80
CA ASN A 239 13.77 20.81 -32.41
C ASN A 239 13.85 20.72 -30.88
N VAL A 240 14.37 19.63 -30.32
CA VAL A 240 14.62 19.49 -28.88
C VAL A 240 16.09 19.79 -28.60
N ALA A 241 16.38 21.02 -28.20
CA ALA A 241 17.58 21.29 -27.40
C ALA A 241 17.24 20.98 -25.94
N SER A 242 17.73 19.85 -25.41
CA SER A 242 17.68 19.56 -23.98
C SER A 242 19.06 19.76 -23.35
N THR A 243 19.15 20.72 -22.43
CA THR A 243 20.22 20.82 -21.45
C THR A 243 20.03 19.72 -20.39
N LEU A 244 20.86 18.67 -20.47
CA LEU A 244 21.04 17.71 -19.38
C LEU A 244 22.19 18.19 -18.49
N ASN A 245 21.92 18.52 -17.22
CA ASN A 245 22.97 18.73 -16.24
C ASN A 245 23.51 17.37 -15.79
N TRP A 246 24.81 17.17 -15.96
CA TRP A 246 25.55 15.97 -15.60
C TRP A 246 26.00 16.02 -14.14
N ASP A 247 25.83 14.91 -13.43
CA ASP A 247 26.46 14.64 -12.14
C ASP A 247 27.74 13.83 -12.40
N GLU A 248 28.91 14.39 -12.04
CA GLU A 248 30.22 13.82 -12.33
C GLU A 248 30.60 12.64 -11.40
N SER A 249 29.73 12.23 -10.47
CA SER A 249 30.03 11.14 -9.53
C SER A 249 29.80 9.73 -10.08
N VAL A 250 29.40 9.57 -11.35
CA VAL A 250 29.06 8.25 -11.92
C VAL A 250 30.22 7.67 -12.76
N PRO A 251 30.74 6.47 -12.45
CA PRO A 251 31.83 5.84 -13.22
C PRO A 251 31.43 5.54 -14.67
N ARG A 252 32.26 5.96 -15.64
CA ARG A 252 32.01 5.83 -17.09
C ARG A 252 31.73 4.41 -17.60
N GLN A 253 32.14 3.37 -16.87
CA GLN A 253 31.86 1.96 -17.24
C GLN A 253 30.38 1.56 -17.10
N VAL A 254 29.61 2.25 -16.25
CA VAL A 254 28.15 2.01 -16.12
C VAL A 254 27.40 2.63 -17.30
N VAL A 255 27.94 3.71 -17.86
CA VAL A 255 27.29 4.48 -18.94
C VAL A 255 27.32 3.72 -20.27
N SER A 256 28.40 3.01 -20.62
CA SER A 256 28.45 2.28 -21.90
C SER A 256 27.51 1.08 -21.96
N GLY A 257 27.19 0.45 -20.82
CA GLY A 257 26.22 -0.66 -20.75
C GLY A 257 24.78 -0.20 -21.01
N VAL A 258 24.41 0.96 -20.47
CA VAL A 258 23.07 1.53 -20.63
C VAL A 258 22.82 2.00 -22.07
N PHE A 259 23.83 2.57 -22.74
CA PHE A 259 23.70 2.98 -24.15
C PHE A 259 23.62 1.78 -25.12
N ALA A 260 24.30 0.67 -24.82
CA ALA A 260 24.22 -0.54 -25.62
C ALA A 260 22.83 -1.21 -25.55
N ASP A 261 22.20 -1.20 -24.36
CA ASP A 261 20.85 -1.76 -24.17
C ASP A 261 19.76 -0.90 -24.83
N ILE A 262 19.92 0.42 -24.84
CA ILE A 262 18.97 1.32 -25.51
C ILE A 262 19.09 1.18 -27.03
N SER A 263 20.32 1.09 -27.57
CA SER A 263 20.55 0.94 -29.00
C SER A 263 20.01 -0.40 -29.55
N SER A 264 20.21 -1.50 -28.82
CA SER A 264 19.68 -2.81 -29.22
C SER A 264 18.15 -2.86 -29.16
N THR A 265 17.54 -2.21 -28.16
CA THR A 265 16.09 -2.10 -28.01
C THR A 265 15.45 -1.25 -29.12
N LEU A 266 16.15 -0.22 -29.59
CA LEU A 266 15.70 0.64 -30.69
C LEU A 266 15.87 -0.03 -32.06
N ALA A 267 16.95 -0.77 -32.27
CA ALA A 267 17.17 -1.56 -33.49
C ALA A 267 16.15 -2.69 -33.64
N ALA A 268 15.77 -3.37 -32.54
CA ALA A 268 14.70 -4.37 -32.55
C ALA A 268 13.31 -3.81 -32.91
N LYS A 269 13.14 -2.49 -32.84
CA LYS A 269 11.92 -1.76 -33.23
C LYS A 269 12.04 -1.08 -34.60
N GLY A 270 13.10 -1.34 -35.36
CA GLY A 270 13.31 -0.80 -36.70
C GLY A 270 13.71 0.68 -36.73
N VAL A 271 14.19 1.23 -35.61
CA VAL A 271 14.64 2.62 -35.54
C VAL A 271 16.14 2.67 -35.81
N THR A 272 16.54 3.34 -36.89
CA THR A 272 17.96 3.55 -37.24
C THR A 272 18.48 4.82 -36.56
N TYR A 273 19.52 4.71 -35.74
CA TYR A 273 20.18 5.85 -35.12
C TYR A 273 21.35 6.32 -36.00
N HIS A 274 21.37 7.61 -36.37
CA HIS A 274 22.52 8.23 -37.03
C HIS A 274 23.25 9.11 -36.00
N GLU A 275 24.49 8.74 -35.64
CA GLU A 275 25.36 9.64 -34.88
C GLU A 275 25.91 10.71 -35.82
N GLU A 276 25.45 11.96 -35.67
CA GLU A 276 26.15 13.11 -36.22
C GLU A 276 27.23 13.58 -35.22
N HIS A 277 28.49 13.34 -35.56
CA HIS A 277 29.60 13.94 -34.82
C HIS A 277 29.73 15.42 -35.17
N TYR A 278 29.41 16.29 -34.22
CA TYR A 278 29.63 17.73 -34.33
C TYR A 278 31.13 18.04 -34.14
N VAL A 279 31.82 18.41 -35.22
CA VAL A 279 33.19 18.94 -35.15
C VAL A 279 33.11 20.39 -34.69
N ARG A 280 33.48 20.67 -33.42
CA ARG A 280 33.62 22.05 -32.94
C ARG A 280 34.83 22.71 -33.58
N GLN A 281 34.64 23.95 -34.05
CA GLN A 281 35.72 24.83 -34.50
C GLN A 281 36.76 25.04 -33.39
N GLY A 282 38.04 25.04 -33.78
CA GLY A 282 39.19 25.08 -32.86
C GLY A 282 39.28 26.36 -32.02
N PRO A 283 40.12 26.35 -30.96
CA PRO A 283 40.23 27.47 -30.03
C PRO A 283 40.92 28.71 -30.66
N PRO A 284 40.71 29.91 -30.10
CA PRO A 284 41.30 31.16 -30.60
C PRO A 284 42.83 31.18 -30.49
N PRO A 285 43.51 32.11 -31.20
CA PRO A 285 44.98 32.17 -31.24
C PRO A 285 45.54 32.44 -29.84
N GLN A 286 46.57 31.67 -29.46
CA GLN A 286 47.34 31.71 -28.20
C GLN A 286 46.91 30.78 -27.05
N MET A 287 46.00 29.83 -27.26
CA MET A 287 45.86 28.68 -26.36
C MET A 287 46.32 27.38 -27.03
N HIS A 288 47.20 26.63 -26.35
CA HIS A 288 47.53 25.27 -26.77
C HIS A 288 46.28 24.39 -26.69
N ARG A 289 45.98 23.68 -27.78
CA ARG A 289 44.91 22.68 -27.80
C ARG A 289 45.16 21.61 -26.73
N GLN A 290 44.10 21.11 -26.12
CA GLN A 290 44.18 19.98 -25.20
C GLN A 290 44.70 18.74 -25.96
N PRO A 291 45.67 17.97 -25.42
CA PRO A 291 46.22 16.83 -26.13
C PRO A 291 45.19 15.72 -26.27
N GLU A 292 45.05 15.20 -27.49
CA GLU A 292 44.19 14.06 -27.78
C GLU A 292 44.92 12.74 -27.56
N GLY A 293 44.19 11.62 -27.52
CA GLY A 293 44.77 10.29 -27.26
C GLY A 293 45.86 9.84 -28.25
N SER A 294 45.93 10.45 -29.43
CA SER A 294 47.00 10.26 -30.42
C SER A 294 48.27 11.08 -30.11
N ASP A 295 48.16 12.21 -29.40
CA ASP A 295 49.28 13.07 -29.00
C ASP A 295 50.08 12.46 -27.81
N LEU A 296 49.50 11.47 -27.12
CA LEU A 296 50.12 10.78 -25.96
C LEU A 296 50.91 9.52 -26.33
N ARG A 297 51.09 9.21 -27.62
CA ARG A 297 51.84 8.01 -28.07
C ARG A 297 53.28 8.27 -28.53
N GLY A 298 53.85 9.42 -28.20
CA GLY A 298 55.22 9.78 -28.57
C GLY A 298 56.09 10.16 -27.37
N ALA A 299 56.29 9.24 -26.42
CA ALA A 299 57.36 9.33 -25.41
C ALA A 299 57.58 7.97 -24.71
N LEU A 300 58.08 7.00 -25.48
CA LEU A 300 58.94 5.91 -25.01
C LEU A 300 60.01 5.66 -26.07
#